data_AF-A0A533SQA5-F1
#
_entry.id   AF-A0A533SQA5-F1
#
_cell.length_a   1.000
_cell.length_b   1.000
_cell.length_c   1.000
_cell.angle_alpha   90.00
_cell.angle_beta   90.00
_cell.angle_gamma   90.00
#
_symmetry.space_group_name_H-M   'P 1'
#
loop_
_entity.id
_entity.type
_entity.pdbx_description
1 polymer ?
#
loop_
_entity_poly.entity_id
_entity_poly.type
_entity_poly.pdbx_seq_one_letter_code
_entity_poly.pdbx_strand_id
1 'polypeptide(L)'
;EDQLALIITTGGTGLGPRDVTPEATRAVIDFEVPGMAEAMRAESLKKTPHAMISRAVCGVRGQTLVVNLPGSPKGVKENLEAILPALPHALEKLLGDPSDCAK
;
A
#
# COMPACT_ATOMS: atom_id res chain seq x y z
N GLU A 1 -2.11 19.17 -16.20
CA GLU A 1 -3.05 18.25 -15.53
C GLU A 1 -2.49 17.93 -14.16
N ASP A 2 -3.34 17.81 -13.14
CA ASP A 2 -2.90 17.48 -11.78
C ASP A 2 -2.49 16.01 -11.71
N GLN A 3 -1.20 15.76 -11.52
CA GLN A 3 -0.66 14.42 -11.34
C GLN A 3 -0.66 14.04 -9.86
N LEU A 4 -1.39 12.99 -9.51
CA LEU A 4 -1.40 12.45 -8.15
C LEU A 4 -0.16 11.59 -7.91
N ALA A 5 0.66 11.92 -6.91
CA ALA A 5 1.81 11.10 -6.53
C ALA A 5 1.41 9.86 -5.71
N LEU A 6 0.29 9.93 -4.97
CA LEU A 6 -0.17 8.89 -4.05
C LEU A 6 -1.68 8.71 -4.13
N ILE A 7 -2.12 7.45 -4.22
CA ILE A 7 -3.51 7.03 -4.07
C ILE A 7 -3.59 6.06 -2.90
N ILE A 8 -4.49 6.37 -1.96
CA ILE A 8 -4.82 5.50 -0.83
C ILE A 8 -6.24 4.98 -1.04
N THR A 9 -6.41 3.66 -0.97
CA THR A 9 -7.74 3.02 -0.89
C THR A 9 -7.97 2.48 0.51
N THR A 10 -9.22 2.36 0.94
CA THR A 10 -9.60 1.77 2.23
C THR A 10 -10.75 0.80 2.06
N GLY A 11 -10.59 -0.41 2.61
CA GLY A 11 -11.60 -1.47 2.58
C GLY A 11 -11.56 -2.35 1.33
N GLY A 12 -12.35 -3.43 1.34
CA GLY A 12 -12.44 -4.38 0.23
C GLY A 12 -11.21 -5.28 0.05
N THR A 13 -10.41 -5.48 1.10
CA THR A 13 -9.16 -6.28 1.08
C THR A 13 -9.26 -7.62 1.82
N GLY A 14 -10.43 -8.00 2.32
CA GLY A 14 -10.64 -9.27 3.03
C GLY A 14 -10.93 -10.45 2.10
N LEU A 15 -11.59 -11.48 2.64
CA LEU A 15 -12.01 -12.68 1.91
C LEU A 15 -13.50 -12.67 1.53
N GLY A 16 -14.20 -11.56 1.75
CA GLY A 16 -15.61 -11.44 1.39
C GLY A 16 -15.81 -11.48 -0.13
N PRO A 17 -16.97 -11.95 -0.63
CA PRO A 17 -17.23 -12.05 -2.07
C PRO A 17 -17.26 -10.69 -2.79
N ARG A 18 -17.34 -9.59 -2.03
CA ARG A 18 -17.30 -8.20 -2.52
C ARG A 18 -15.94 -7.53 -2.34
N ASP A 19 -14.98 -8.21 -1.70
CA ASP A 19 -13.64 -7.68 -1.45
C ASP A 19 -12.79 -7.84 -2.71
N VAL A 20 -12.83 -6.82 -3.58
CA VAL A 20 -12.21 -6.81 -4.92
C VAL A 20 -11.15 -5.71 -5.10
N THR A 21 -10.84 -4.95 -4.05
CA THR A 21 -9.86 -3.84 -4.11
C THR A 21 -8.47 -4.31 -4.58
N PRO A 22 -7.94 -5.47 -4.13
CA PRO A 22 -6.65 -5.96 -4.59
C PRO A 22 -6.62 -6.29 -6.08
N GLU A 23 -7.66 -6.91 -6.63
CA GLU A 23 -7.77 -7.25 -8.06
C GLU A 23 -7.88 -5.97 -8.89
N ALA A 24 -8.73 -5.03 -8.45
CA ALA A 24 -8.86 -3.74 -9.12
C ALA A 24 -7.53 -2.98 -9.14
N THR A 25 -6.76 -3.05 -8.05
CA THR A 25 -5.42 -2.44 -7.99
C THR A 25 -4.45 -3.14 -8.95
N ARG A 26 -4.37 -4.48 -8.90
CA ARG A 26 -3.51 -5.26 -9.81
C ARG A 26 -3.83 -5.06 -11.28
N ALA A 27 -5.09 -4.81 -11.62
CA ALA A 27 -5.52 -4.59 -13.00
C ALA A 27 -5.02 -3.26 -13.59
N VAL A 28 -4.58 -2.30 -12.76
CA VAL A 28 -4.22 -0.94 -13.21
C VAL A 28 -2.78 -0.52 -12.90
N ILE A 29 -2.07 -1.25 -12.05
CA ILE A 29 -0.66 -0.98 -11.74
C ILE A 29 0.25 -1.58 -12.83
N ASP A 30 1.39 -0.94 -13.05
CA ASP A 30 2.45 -1.43 -13.94
C ASP A 30 3.29 -2.51 -13.23
N PHE A 31 3.54 -2.35 -11.93
CA PHE A 31 4.24 -3.34 -11.10
C PHE A 31 3.83 -3.26 -9.62
N GLU A 32 3.97 -4.39 -8.91
CA GLU A 32 3.72 -4.48 -7.47
C GLU A 32 4.93 -3.98 -6.64
N VAL A 33 4.64 -3.43 -5.46
CA VAL A 33 5.62 -3.09 -4.42
C VAL A 33 5.35 -4.00 -3.20
N PRO A 34 5.70 -5.31 -3.28
CA PRO A 34 5.29 -6.30 -2.28
C PRO A 34 5.82 -5.99 -0.88
N GLY A 35 7.03 -5.43 -0.78
CA GLY A 35 7.65 -5.09 0.52
C GLY A 35 6.83 -4.14 1.39
N MET A 36 6.09 -3.19 0.79
CA MET A 36 5.18 -2.32 1.56
C MET A 36 3.98 -3.10 2.12
N ALA A 37 3.39 -3.98 1.30
CA ALA A 37 2.27 -4.82 1.73
C ALA A 37 2.70 -5.85 2.79
N GLU A 38 3.92 -6.37 2.68
CA GLU A 38 4.54 -7.26 3.67
C GLU A 38 4.78 -6.54 5.00
N ALA A 39 5.36 -5.34 4.99
CA ALA A 39 5.58 -4.54 6.20
C ALA A 39 4.26 -4.22 6.92
N MET A 40 3.24 -3.81 6.17
CA MET A 40 1.88 -3.57 6.67
C MET A 40 1.28 -4.82 7.34
N ARG A 41 1.37 -5.98 6.69
CA ARG A 41 0.89 -7.26 7.25
C ARG A 41 1.71 -7.67 8.48
N ALA A 42 3.03 -7.52 8.43
CA ALA A 42 3.93 -7.88 9.53
C ALA A 42 3.61 -7.07 10.79
N GLU A 43 3.40 -5.76 10.67
CA GLU A 43 3.02 -4.93 11.83
C GLU A 43 1.61 -5.24 12.34
N SER A 44 0.67 -5.53 11.42
CA SER A 44 -0.69 -5.94 11.81
C SER A 44 -0.70 -7.30 12.51
N LEU A 45 0.16 -8.24 12.11
CA LEU A 45 0.29 -9.58 12.71
C LEU A 45 0.74 -9.55 14.17
N LYS A 46 1.51 -8.54 14.57
CA LYS A 46 1.87 -8.33 15.99
C LYS A 46 0.66 -8.01 16.87
N LYS A 47 -0.47 -7.60 16.26
CA LYS A 47 -1.68 -7.14 16.96
C LYS A 47 -2.83 -8.11 16.83
N THR A 48 -2.93 -8.81 15.71
CA THR A 48 -3.99 -9.81 15.47
C THR A 48 -3.56 -10.87 14.47
N PRO A 49 -3.84 -12.16 14.71
CA PRO A 49 -3.59 -13.20 13.72
C PRO A 49 -4.41 -13.00 12.44
N HIS A 50 -5.56 -12.31 12.50
CA HIS A 50 -6.40 -12.06 11.33
C HIS A 50 -5.71 -11.18 10.26
N ALA A 51 -4.59 -10.54 10.57
CA ALA A 51 -3.82 -9.82 9.56
C ALA A 51 -3.35 -10.74 8.40
N MET A 52 -3.19 -12.05 8.64
CA MET A 52 -2.74 -13.00 7.61
C MET A 52 -3.74 -13.18 6.44
N ILE A 53 -5.02 -12.89 6.66
CA ILE A 53 -6.06 -13.06 5.62
C ILE A 53 -6.29 -11.79 4.79
N SER A 54 -5.55 -10.70 5.06
CA SER A 54 -5.60 -9.49 4.24
C SER A 54 -4.94 -9.72 2.89
N ARG A 55 -5.68 -9.41 1.81
CA ARG A 55 -5.22 -9.45 0.42
C ARG A 55 -4.69 -8.09 -0.07
N ALA A 56 -4.51 -7.11 0.82
CA ALA A 56 -4.02 -5.78 0.45
C ALA A 56 -2.71 -5.83 -0.36
N VAL A 57 -2.66 -5.02 -1.42
CA VAL A 57 -1.46 -4.83 -2.26
C VAL A 57 -1.04 -3.37 -2.31
N CYS A 58 0.23 -3.17 -2.62
CA CYS A 58 0.78 -1.89 -3.03
C CYS A 58 1.38 -2.03 -4.42
N GLY A 59 1.30 -0.99 -5.25
CA GLY A 59 1.83 -1.02 -6.60
C GLY A 59 1.96 0.37 -7.19
N VAL A 60 2.60 0.47 -8.34
CA VAL A 60 2.87 1.73 -9.03
C VAL A 60 2.14 1.75 -10.36
N ARG A 61 1.55 2.90 -10.69
CA ARG A 61 1.00 3.21 -12.01
C ARG A 61 1.63 4.51 -12.51
N GLY A 62 2.48 4.46 -13.52
CA GLY A 62 3.32 5.56 -13.96
C GLY A 62 4.20 6.07 -12.83
N GLN A 63 3.91 7.28 -12.35
CA GLN A 63 4.59 7.92 -11.21
C GLN A 63 3.70 8.00 -9.96
N THR A 64 2.62 7.23 -9.93
CA THR A 64 1.64 7.21 -8.83
C THR A 64 1.79 5.93 -8.02
N LEU A 65 2.06 6.07 -6.72
CA LEU A 65 1.99 4.95 -5.78
C LEU A 65 0.53 4.69 -5.37
N VAL A 66 0.11 3.44 -5.41
CA VAL A 66 -1.21 2.98 -4.95
C VAL A 66 -1.03 2.05 -3.75
N VAL A 67 -1.70 2.36 -2.64
CA VAL A 67 -1.63 1.59 -1.38
C VAL A 67 -3.03 1.18 -0.94
N ASN A 68 -3.27 -0.12 -0.76
CA ASN A 68 -4.52 -0.60 -0.17
C ASN A 68 -4.41 -0.66 1.36
N LEU A 69 -5.25 0.10 2.06
CA LEU A 69 -5.35 0.06 3.52
C LEU A 69 -6.60 -0.71 3.98
N PRO A 70 -6.62 -1.22 5.22
CA PRO A 70 -7.80 -1.83 5.82
C PRO A 70 -9.01 -0.87 5.87
N GLY A 71 -10.20 -1.42 6.10
CA GLY A 71 -11.44 -0.62 6.19
C GLY A 71 -11.67 0.06 7.55
N SER A 72 -11.03 -0.41 8.62
CA SER A 72 -11.21 0.16 9.96
C SER A 72 -10.27 1.36 10.19
N PRO A 73 -10.72 2.45 10.85
CA PRO A 73 -9.85 3.60 11.14
C PRO A 73 -8.58 3.22 11.91
N LYS A 74 -8.70 2.27 12.84
CA LYS A 74 -7.55 1.69 13.55
C LYS A 74 -6.60 0.99 12.58
N GLY A 75 -7.10 0.10 11.72
CA GLY A 75 -6.26 -0.61 10.76
C GLY A 75 -5.57 0.33 9.77
N VAL A 76 -6.26 1.36 9.29
CA VAL A 76 -5.69 2.42 8.44
C VAL A 76 -4.50 3.08 9.13
N LYS A 77 -4.69 3.57 10.37
CA LYS A 77 -3.62 4.25 11.12
C LYS A 77 -2.40 3.35 11.29
N GLU A 78 -2.62 2.12 11.73
CA GLU A 78 -1.54 1.18 12.03
C GLU A 78 -0.76 0.74 10.79
N ASN A 79 -1.45 0.57 9.65
CA ASN A 79 -0.81 0.18 8.39
C ASN A 79 -0.11 1.37 7.73
N LEU A 80 -0.65 2.58 7.83
CA LEU A 80 0.00 3.78 7.36
C LEU A 80 1.28 4.07 8.16
N GLU A 81 1.23 3.96 9.49
CA GLU A 81 2.41 4.09 10.36
C GLU A 81 3.52 3.10 10.00
N ALA A 82 3.18 1.88 9.58
CA ALA A 82 4.15 0.85 9.18
C ALA A 82 4.96 1.22 7.92
N ILE A 83 4.38 2.00 7.00
CA ILE A 83 5.02 2.36 5.72
C ILE A 83 5.47 3.82 5.68
N LEU A 84 5.01 4.65 6.61
CA LEU A 84 5.31 6.08 6.66
C LEU A 84 6.81 6.40 6.61
N PRO A 85 7.72 5.64 7.26
CA PRO A 85 9.16 5.92 7.18
C PRO A 85 9.74 5.83 5.75
N ALA A 86 9.19 4.96 4.90
CA ALA A 86 9.66 4.77 3.53
C ALA A 86 8.87 5.60 2.51
N LEU A 87 7.68 6.07 2.88
CA LEU A 87 6.74 6.70 1.95
C LEU A 87 7.29 7.98 1.28
N PRO A 88 7.89 8.96 1.99
CA PRO A 88 8.43 10.16 1.34
C PRO A 88 9.47 9.83 0.26
N HIS A 89 10.43 8.97 0.59
CA HIS A 89 11.48 8.58 -0.33
C HIS A 89 10.95 7.80 -1.54
N ALA A 90 9.96 6.92 -1.33
CA ALA A 90 9.30 6.22 -2.43
C ALA A 90 8.63 7.18 -3.42
N LEU A 91 7.98 8.24 -2.92
CA LEU A 91 7.36 9.26 -3.76
C LEU A 91 8.40 10.11 -4.50
N GLU A 92 9.47 10.53 -3.83
CA GLU A 92 10.60 11.24 -4.46
C GLU A 92 11.19 10.42 -5.61
N LYS A 93 11.39 9.12 -5.41
CA LYS A 93 11.88 8.19 -6.45
C LYS A 93 10.96 8.11 -7.67
N LEU A 94 9.66 8.00 -7.46
CA LEU A 94 8.70 7.95 -8.56
C LEU A 94 8.64 9.26 -9.34
N LEU A 95 8.93 10.39 -8.69
CA LEU A 95 8.97 11.72 -9.31
C LEU A 95 10.36 12.07 -9.91
N GLY A 96 11.29 11.12 -9.95
CA GLY A 96 12.57 11.25 -10.65
C GLY A 96 13.77 11.68 -9.80
N ASP A 97 13.71 11.57 -8.47
CA ASP A 97 14.88 11.86 -7.61
C ASP A 97 16.02 10.84 -7.82
N PRO A 98 17.23 11.29 -8.21
CA PRO A 98 18.39 10.41 -8.39
C PRO A 98 19.02 9.89 -7.09
N SER A 99 18.63 10.37 -5.89
CA SER A 99 19.29 10.06 -4.61
C SER A 99 19.29 8.56 -4.25
N ASP A 100 20.39 7.96 -3.81
CA ASP A 100 20.43 6.50 -3.57
C ASP A 100 19.42 6.01 -2.51
N CYS A 101 18.90 4.80 -2.70
CA CYS A 101 17.98 4.14 -1.77
C CYS A 101 18.66 3.66 -0.47
N ALA A 102 19.99 3.66 -0.42
CA ALA A 102 20.75 3.31 0.77
C ALA A 102 20.89 4.56 1.66
N LYS A 103 20.03 4.67 2.67
CA LYS A 103 20.20 5.58 3.81
C LYS A 103 20.17 4.79 5.11
#